data_AF-A0A6H2A5C1-F1
#
_entry.id   AF-A0A6H2A5C1-F1
#
_cell.length_a   1.000
_cell.length_b   1.000
_cell.length_c   1.000
_cell.angle_alpha   90.00
_cell.angle_beta   90.00
_cell.angle_gamma   90.00
#
_symmetry.space_group_name_H-M   'P 1'
#
loop_
_entity.id
_entity.type
_entity.pdbx_description
1 polymer ?
#
loop_
_entity_poly.entity_id
_entity_poly.type
_entity_poly.pdbx_seq_one_letter_code
_entity_poly.pdbx_strand_id
1 'polypeptide(L)' 'MILTENQRKEFEEKVRPVLRFLNDNCHPHVQVIITPTMAELTEGVCSTGQILDYVKD' A
#
# COMPACT_ATOMS: atom_id res chain seq x y z
N MET A 1 10.45 -12.98 3.27
CA MET A 1 10.92 -12.53 4.60
C MET A 1 9.78 -12.67 5.59
N ILE A 2 9.99 -13.31 6.74
CA ILE A 2 8.97 -13.40 7.80
C ILE A 2 9.35 -12.39 8.88
N LEU A 3 8.50 -11.38 9.10
CA LEU A 3 8.65 -10.40 10.17
C LEU A 3 8.16 -10.99 11.50
N THR A 4 8.85 -10.68 12.60
CA THR A 4 8.36 -10.89 13.96
C THR A 4 7.14 -10.01 14.25
N GLU A 5 6.36 -10.33 15.28
CA GLU A 5 5.20 -9.51 15.68
C GLU A 5 5.61 -8.07 16.02
N ASN A 6 6.73 -7.89 16.70
CA ASN A 6 7.23 -6.56 17.06
C ASN A 6 7.62 -5.76 15.81
N GLN A 7 8.27 -6.39 14.84
CA GLN A 7 8.62 -5.73 13.57
C GLN A 7 7.39 -5.38 12.72
N ARG A 8 6.31 -6.18 12.79
CA ARG A 8 5.03 -5.85 12.14
C ARG A 8 4.38 -4.61 12.75
N LYS A 9 4.38 -4.52 14.08
CA LYS A 9 3.86 -3.34 14.81
C LYS A 9 4.68 -2.09 14.49
N GLU A 10 6.01 -2.21 14.52
CA GLU A 10 6.89 -1.10 14.15
C GLU A 10 6.64 -0.64 12.71
N PHE A 11 6.53 -1.57 11.76
CA PHE A 11 6.20 -1.23 10.38
C PHE A 11 4.85 -0.50 10.27
N GLU A 12 3.81 -1.00 10.94
CA GLU A 12 2.49 -0.36 10.96
C GLU A 12 2.56 1.08 11.50
N GLU A 13 3.27 1.30 12.60
CA GLU A 13 3.48 2.64 13.18
C GLU A 13 4.19 3.59 12.20
N LYS A 14 5.19 3.11 11.45
CA LYS A 14 5.90 3.91 10.45
C LYS A 14 5.07 4.20 9.20
N VAL A 15 4.17 3.30 8.82
CA VAL A 15 3.34 3.46 7.61
C VAL A 15 2.08 4.30 7.87
N ARG A 16 1.57 4.38 9.11
CA ARG A 16 0.40 5.21 9.45
C ARG A 16 0.50 6.68 9.02
N PRO A 17 1.63 7.39 9.21
CA PRO A 17 1.81 8.74 8.68
C PRO A 17 1.73 8.81 7.14
N VAL A 18 2.25 7.80 6.44
CA VAL A 18 2.16 7.72 4.98
C VAL A 18 0.70 7.57 4.55
N LEU A 19 -0.06 6.68 5.21
CA LEU A 19 -1.50 6.51 4.95
C LEU A 19 -2.27 7.81 5.16
N ARG A 20 -1.98 8.54 6.25
CA ARG A 20 -2.59 9.85 6.51
C ARG A 20 -2.25 10.84 5.40
N PHE A 21 -0.98 10.94 5.01
CA PHE A 21 -0.55 11.83 3.92
C PHE A 21 -1.32 11.55 2.62
N LEU A 22 -1.46 10.28 2.24
CA LEU A 22 -2.20 9.88 1.05
C LEU A 22 -3.68 10.29 1.13
N ASN A 23 -4.34 10.10 2.28
CA ASN A 23 -5.74 10.48 2.46
C ASN A 23 -5.95 12.00 2.47
N ASP A 24 -5.02 12.75 3.05
CA ASP A 24 -5.12 14.21 3.17
C ASP A 24 -4.79 14.92 1.84
N ASN A 25 -4.03 14.29 0.92
CA ASN A 25 -3.43 14.98 -0.24
C ASN A 25 -3.63 14.30 -1.61
N CYS A 26 -4.07 13.06 -1.70
CA CYS A 26 -4.11 12.29 -2.96
C CYS A 26 -5.51 11.81 -3.33
N HIS A 27 -5.74 11.54 -4.61
CA HIS A 27 -6.97 10.89 -5.07
C HIS A 27 -7.04 9.44 -4.55
N PRO A 28 -8.23 8.88 -4.25
CA PRO A 28 -8.40 7.50 -3.77
C PRO A 28 -7.82 6.36 -4.63
N HIS A 29 -7.31 6.65 -5.82
CA HIS A 29 -6.69 5.68 -6.74
C HIS A 29 -5.15 5.75 -6.74
N VAL A 30 -4.58 6.44 -5.76
CA VAL A 30 -3.14 6.53 -5.56
C VAL A 30 -2.66 5.41 -4.64
N GLN A 31 -1.52 4.83 -5.00
CA GLN A 31 -0.79 3.84 -4.21
C GLN A 31 0.68 4.25 -4.07
N VAL A 32 1.32 3.80 -3.00
CA VAL A 32 2.75 3.99 -2.77
C VAL A 32 3.47 2.64 -2.68
N ILE A 33 4.57 2.50 -3.40
CA ILE A 33 5.46 1.34 -3.34
C ILE A 33 6.74 1.78 -2.65
N ILE A 34 7.07 1.13 -1.53
CA ILE A 34 8.28 1.46 -0.75
C ILE A 34 9.25 0.29 -0.85
N THR A 35 10.48 0.60 -1.23
CA THR A 35 11.62 -0.33 -1.20
C THR A 35 12.65 0.17 -0.17
N PRO A 36 13.69 -0.60 0.15
CA PRO A 36 14.72 -0.16 1.10
C PRO A 36 15.44 1.15 0.71
N THR A 37 15.38 1.58 -0.55
CA THR A 37 16.14 2.74 -1.06
C THR A 37 15.27 3.85 -1.67
N MET A 38 13.96 3.65 -1.82
CA MET A 38 13.08 4.59 -2.52
C MET A 38 11.61 4.38 -2.17
N ALA A 39 10.80 5.40 -2.48
CA ALA A 39 9.34 5.32 -2.45
C ALA A 39 8.80 5.88 -3.78
N GLU A 40 7.88 5.15 -4.40
CA GLU A 40 7.23 5.53 -5.66
C GLU A 40 5.75 5.77 -5.42
N LEU A 41 5.25 6.93 -5.86
CA LEU A 41 3.83 7.25 -5.85
C LEU A 41 3.28 6.99 -7.25
N THR A 42 2.23 6.15 -7.36
CA THR A 42 1.61 5.82 -8.64
C THR A 42 0.10 6.00 -8.56
N GLU A 43 -0.49 6.54 -9.61
CA GLU A 43 -1.94 6.75 -9.72
C GLU A 43 -2.52 5.84 -10.80
N GLY A 44 -3.57 5.09 -10.44
CA GLY A 44 -4.31 4.28 -11.40
C GLY A 44 -5.27 5.14 -12.21
N VAL A 45 -5.10 5.15 -13.54
CA VAL A 45 -6.03 5.84 -14.46
C VAL A 45 -7.32 5.03 -14.69
N CYS A 46 -7.23 3.70 -14.59
CA CYS A 46 -8.36 2.78 -14.74
C CYS A 46 -8.20 1.61 -13.77
N SER A 47 -9.27 1.27 -13.04
CA SER A 47 -9.32 0.13 -12.13
C SER A 47 -10.58 -0.67 -12.39
N THR A 48 -10.42 -1.98 -12.57
CA THR A 48 -11.55 -2.92 -12.70
C THR A 48 -12.07 -3.41 -11.35
N GLY A 49 -11.48 -2.95 -10.25
CA GLY A 49 -11.71 -3.54 -8.93
C GLY A 49 -11.22 -4.99 -8.85
N GLN A 50 -11.78 -5.75 -7.93
CA GLN A 50 -11.47 -7.17 -7.75
C GLN A 50 -12.38 -8.04 -8.63
N ILE A 51 -11.81 -8.82 -9.54
CA ILE A 51 -12.52 -9.81 -10.37
C ILE A 51 -12.04 -11.20 -9.95
N LEU A 52 -12.95 -12.05 -9.48
CA LEU A 52 -12.63 -13.38 -8.94
C LEU A 52 -13.07 -14.54 -9.84
N ASP A 53 -13.69 -14.24 -10.98
CA ASP A 53 -14.36 -15.20 -11.88
C ASP A 53 -13.47 -16.35 -12.37
N TYR A 54 -12.14 -16.20 -12.30
CA TYR A 54 -11.15 -17.16 -12.82
C TYR A 54 -10.23 -17.75 -11.75
N VAL A 55 -10.43 -17.40 -10.47
CA VAL A 55 -9.63 -17.96 -9.38
C VAL A 55 -9.95 -19.45 -9.26
N LYS A 56 -8.91 -20.29 -9.20
CA LYS A 56 -9.03 -21.73 -8.98
C LYS A 56 -8.38 -22.09 -7.64
N ASP A 57 -8.89 -23.15 -7.02
CA ASP A 57 -8.35 -23.75 -5.79
C ASP A 57 -6.89 -24.21 -5.95
#